data_AF-J0Z650-F1
#
_entry.id   AF-J0Z650-F1
#
_cell.length_a   1.000
_cell.length_b   1.000
_cell.length_c   1.000
_cell.angle_alpha   90.00
_cell.angle_beta   90.00
_cell.angle_gamma   90.00
#
_symmetry.space_group_name_H-M   'P 1'
#
loop_
_entity.id
_entity.type
_entity.pdbx_description
1 polymer ?
#
loop_
_entity_poly.entity_id
_entity_poly.type
_entity_poly.pdbx_seq_one_letter_code
_entity_poly.pdbx_strand_id
1 'polypeptide(L)'
;MEDKPVHEVFYQRLLTATITDHAGNEADTFEAEFDDSDTDLEVPQSNSALQVIFGYENSISASMGRFVVESVVSSGSSDGEILR
;
A
#
# COMPACT_ATOMS: atom_id res chain seq x y z
N MET A 1 16.74 1.68 -11.19
CA MET A 1 15.93 0.58 -10.66
C MET A 1 14.57 0.78 -11.31
N GLU A 2 14.09 -0.23 -12.02
CA GLU A 2 12.92 -0.13 -12.88
C GLU A 2 11.67 -0.27 -12.00
N ASP A 3 10.77 0.71 -12.04
CA ASP A 3 9.52 0.66 -11.29
C ASP A 3 8.64 -0.46 -11.87
N LYS A 4 8.39 -1.53 -11.12
CA LYS A 4 7.47 -2.60 -11.52
C LYS A 4 6.05 -2.13 -11.17
N PRO A 5 5.18 -1.86 -12.15
CA PRO A 5 3.79 -1.55 -11.85
C PRO A 5 3.15 -2.76 -11.18
N VAL A 6 2.43 -2.52 -10.08
CA VAL A 6 1.53 -3.52 -9.50
C VAL A 6 0.38 -3.77 -10.48
N HIS A 7 -0.02 -5.02 -10.63
CA HIS A 7 -1.08 -5.42 -11.56
C HIS A 7 -2.37 -4.63 -11.27
N GLU A 8 -3.19 -4.30 -12.28
CA GLU A 8 -4.40 -3.46 -12.10
C GLU A 8 -5.37 -4.01 -11.03
N VAL A 9 -5.43 -5.34 -10.91
CA VAL A 9 -6.18 -6.07 -9.87
C VAL A 9 -5.74 -5.71 -8.45
N PHE A 10 -4.47 -5.32 -8.24
CA PHE A 10 -3.95 -4.89 -6.94
C PHE A 10 -4.72 -3.70 -6.38
N TYR A 11 -5.07 -2.73 -7.23
CA TYR A 11 -5.85 -1.57 -6.79
C TYR A 11 -7.32 -1.90 -6.53
N GLN A 12 -7.86 -2.95 -7.14
CA GLN A 12 -9.22 -3.43 -6.86
C GLN A 12 -9.33 -4.11 -5.49
N ARG A 13 -8.20 -4.50 -4.91
CA ARG A 13 -8.11 -5.16 -3.61
C ARG A 13 -7.82 -4.19 -2.46
N LEU A 14 -7.52 -2.93 -2.75
CA LEU A 14 -7.28 -1.92 -1.72
C LEU A 14 -8.57 -1.64 -0.93
N LEU A 15 -8.54 -1.94 0.36
CA LEU A 15 -9.65 -1.71 1.30
C LEU A 15 -9.52 -0.34 1.95
N THR A 16 -8.33 -0.05 2.49
CA THR A 16 -8.02 1.23 3.15
C THR A 16 -6.62 1.68 2.78
N ALA A 17 -6.41 3.00 2.77
CA ALA A 17 -5.09 3.60 2.65
C ALA A 17 -5.06 4.89 3.48
N THR A 18 -4.09 5.01 4.37
CA THR A 18 -3.93 6.13 5.29
C THR A 18 -2.52 6.68 5.18
N ILE A 19 -2.41 8.00 5.08
CA ILE A 19 -1.14 8.72 5.20
C ILE A 19 -1.24 9.62 6.42
N THR A 20 -0.25 9.53 7.31
CA THR A 20 -0.15 10.41 8.47
C THR A 20 1.10 11.27 8.33
N ASP A 21 0.91 12.58 8.19
CA ASP A 21 1.97 13.58 8.27
C ASP A 21 2.28 13.82 9.76
N HIS A 22 3.51 13.55 10.18
CA HIS A 22 3.93 13.69 11.56
C HIS A 22 4.70 15.00 11.77
N ALA A 23 4.34 15.77 12.80
CA ALA A 23 5.09 16.97 13.16
C ALA A 23 6.35 16.64 13.96
N GLY A 24 7.43 17.40 13.73
CA GLY A 24 8.65 17.31 14.54
C GLY A 24 9.70 16.37 13.95
N ASN A 25 10.18 15.41 14.74
CA ASN A 25 11.28 14.50 14.37
C ASN A 25 10.80 13.06 14.11
N GLU A 26 9.51 12.89 13.83
CA GLU A 26 8.91 11.61 13.45
C GLU A 26 8.78 11.55 11.93
N ALA A 27 8.99 10.38 11.35
CA ALA A 27 8.77 10.18 9.92
C ALA A 27 7.28 10.01 9.62
N ASP A 28 6.86 10.47 8.45
CA ASP A 28 5.51 10.23 7.96
C ASP A 28 5.25 8.73 7.80
N THR A 29 3.99 8.33 7.97
CA THR A 29 3.58 6.94 7.83
C THR A 29 2.61 6.76 6.68
N PHE A 30 2.71 5.61 6.01
CA PHE A 30 1.74 5.13 5.05
C PHE A 30 1.34 3.71 5.46
N GLU A 31 0.03 3.50 5.61
CA GLU A 31 -0.56 2.20 5.91
C GLU A 31 -1.62 1.89 4.86
N ALA A 32 -1.67 0.66 4.37
CA ALA A 32 -2.69 0.22 3.42
C ALA A 32 -3.12 -1.21 3.73
N GLU A 33 -4.41 -1.49 3.58
CA GLU A 33 -4.97 -2.83 3.75
C GLU A 33 -5.50 -3.35 2.42
N PHE A 34 -5.18 -4.61 2.12
CA PHE A 34 -5.58 -5.28 0.89
C PHE A 34 -6.35 -6.57 1.20
N ASP A 35 -7.39 -6.84 0.41
CA ASP A 35 -8.06 -8.14 0.37
C ASP A 35 -7.19 -9.17 -0.38
N ASP A 36 -6.76 -10.21 0.34
CA ASP A 36 -6.01 -11.34 -0.19
C ASP A 36 -6.77 -12.66 -0.02
N SER A 37 -8.11 -12.63 -0.05
CA SER A 37 -8.94 -13.84 0.10
C SER A 37 -8.65 -14.95 -0.94
N ASP A 38 -8.12 -14.57 -2.11
CA ASP A 38 -7.68 -15.52 -3.16
C ASP A 38 -6.21 -15.97 -3.00
N THR A 39 -5.47 -15.42 -2.04
CA THR A 39 -4.06 -15.75 -1.69
C THR A 39 -3.06 -15.67 -2.85
N ASP A 40 -3.21 -14.65 -3.69
CA ASP A 40 -2.41 -14.44 -4.90
C ASP A 40 -1.77 -13.05 -4.97
N LEU A 41 -1.85 -12.24 -3.90
CA LEU A 41 -1.07 -11.02 -3.80
C LEU A 41 0.42 -11.30 -3.58
N GLU A 42 1.25 -10.70 -4.42
CA GLU A 42 2.70 -10.70 -4.23
C GLU A 42 3.05 -9.76 -3.06
N VAL A 43 3.54 -10.33 -1.96
CA VAL A 43 3.98 -9.58 -0.78
C VAL A 43 5.28 -8.82 -1.10
N PRO A 44 5.33 -7.49 -0.94
CA PRO A 44 6.55 -6.72 -1.20
C PRO A 44 7.64 -7.07 -0.18
N GLN A 45 8.90 -7.01 -0.61
CA GLN A 45 10.03 -7.24 0.31
C GLN A 45 10.18 -6.07 1.28
N SER A 46 10.49 -6.35 2.55
CA SER A 46 10.94 -5.33 3.49
C SER A 46 12.12 -4.53 2.92
N ASN A 47 12.16 -3.24 3.23
CA ASN A 47 13.06 -2.23 2.68
C ASN A 47 12.87 -1.86 1.21
N SER A 48 11.84 -2.38 0.54
CA SER A 48 11.46 -1.90 -0.79
C SER A 48 10.91 -0.48 -0.70
N ALA A 49 11.22 0.36 -1.68
CA ALA A 49 10.67 1.71 -1.75
C ALA A 49 9.27 1.68 -2.38
N LEU A 50 8.35 2.45 -1.81
CA LEU A 50 7.02 2.69 -2.33
C LEU A 50 6.86 4.16 -2.70
N GLN A 51 6.35 4.45 -3.89
CA GLN A 51 5.89 5.77 -4.27
C GLN A 51 4.36 5.80 -4.16
N VAL A 52 3.82 6.70 -3.35
CA VAL A 52 2.37 6.82 -3.16
C VAL A 52 1.85 8.03 -3.92
N ILE A 53 0.79 7.83 -4.68
CA ILE A 53 0.12 8.84 -5.49
C ILE A 53 -1.38 8.65 -5.30
N PHE A 54 -2.09 9.71 -4.89
CA PHE A 54 -3.55 9.70 -4.85
C PHE A 54 -4.12 10.72 -5.84
N GLY A 55 -5.33 10.46 -6.31
CA GLY A 55 -6.02 11.32 -7.25
C GLY A 55 -7.39 10.77 -7.57
N TYR A 56 -8.09 11.48 -8.46
CA TYR A 56 -9.34 11.00 -9.03
C TYR A 56 -9.07 10.42 -10.42
N GLU A 57 -9.80 9.36 -10.77
CA GLU A 57 -9.73 8.76 -12.11
C GLU A 57 -9.98 9.82 -13.18
N ASN A 58 -9.15 9.82 -14.24
CA ASN A 58 -9.21 10.76 -15.36
C ASN A 58 -9.09 12.25 -14.95
N SER A 59 -8.45 12.53 -13.81
CA SER A 59 -8.33 13.88 -13.27
C SER A 59 -6.94 14.10 -12.65
N ILE A 60 -6.82 15.08 -11.76
CA ILE A 60 -5.59 15.44 -11.07
C ILE A 60 -5.21 14.33 -10.08
N SER A 61 -3.93 13.97 -10.10
CA SER A 61 -3.26 13.21 -9.07
C SER A 61 -2.12 14.02 -8.48
N ALA A 62 -1.72 13.66 -7.27
CA ALA A 62 -0.58 14.26 -6.58
C ALA A 62 0.29 13.18 -5.94
N SER A 63 1.60 13.39 -6.00
CA SER A 63 2.57 12.59 -5.26
C SER A 63 2.38 12.86 -3.77
N MET A 64 2.10 11.80 -3.01
CA MET A 64 1.88 11.90 -1.57
C MET A 64 3.12 11.56 -0.75
N GLY A 65 4.15 10.98 -1.37
CA GLY A 65 5.43 10.73 -0.72
C GLY A 65 6.09 9.45 -1.19
N ARG A 66 7.33 9.26 -0.73
CA ARG A 66 8.10 8.03 -0.94
C ARG A 66 8.38 7.40 0.41
N PHE A 67 7.91 6.18 0.58
CA PHE A 67 7.98 5.41 1.82
C PHE A 67 8.89 4.19 1.62
N VAL A 68 9.27 3.57 2.73
CA VAL A 68 10.02 2.32 2.75
C VAL A 68 9.17 1.28 3.47
N VAL A 69 9.00 0.10 2.87
CA VAL A 69 8.25 -1.00 3.49
C VAL A 69 9.01 -1.46 4.73
N GLU A 70 8.43 -1.23 5.91
CA GLU A 70 9.00 -1.73 7.16
C GLU A 70 8.55 -3.17 7.43
N SER A 71 7.24 -3.41 7.36
CA SER A 71 6.65 -4.73 7.60
C SER A 71 5.41 -4.94 6.72
N VAL A 72 5.06 -6.22 6.54
CA VAL A 72 3.77 -6.65 6.00
C VAL A 72 3.26 -7.73 6.94
N VAL A 73 2.00 -7.61 7.36
CA VAL A 73 1.33 -8.53 8.28
C VAL A 73 0.13 -9.13 7.56
N SER A 74 0.04 -10.46 7.59
CA SER A 74 -1.18 -11.18 7.20
C SER A 74 -2.05 -11.42 8.42
N SER A 75 -3.35 -11.16 8.28
CA SER A 75 -4.37 -11.53 9.25
C SER A 75 -5.54 -12.22 8.56
N GLY A 76 -5.85 -13.44 8.98
CA GLY A 76 -6.93 -14.25 8.39
C GLY A 76 -8.08 -14.50 9.37
N SER A 77 -9.30 -14.58 8.82
CA SER A 77 -10.49 -15.11 9.50
C SER A 77 -11.21 -16.14 8.60
N SER A 78 -12.38 -16.67 9.02
CA SER A 78 -13.20 -17.52 8.15
C SER A 78 -13.68 -16.82 6.88
N ASP A 79 -13.64 -15.49 6.87
CA ASP A 79 -14.27 -14.65 5.85
C ASP A 79 -13.27 -14.06 4.84
N GLY A 80 -11.97 -14.35 5.00
CA GLY A 80 -10.91 -13.87 4.09
C GLY A 80 -9.57 -13.60 4.78
N GLU A 81 -8.52 -13.38 3.97
CA GLU A 81 -7.18 -12.96 4.40
C GLU A 81 -6.96 -11.48 4.05
N ILE A 82 -6.40 -10.71 4.99
CA ILE A 82 -6.07 -9.30 4.82
C ILE A 82 -4.56 -9.11 4.98
N LEU A 83 -3.95 -8.42 4.03
CA LEU A 83 -2.58 -7.94 4.11
C LEU A 83 -2.56 -6.47 4.55
N ARG A 84 -1.70 -6.14 5.51
CA ARG A 84 -1.46 -4.78 6.00
C ARG A 84 0.02 -4.44 6.02
#